data_AF-A0A5C3Q3T0-F1
#
_entry.id   AF-A0A5C3Q3T0-F1
#
_cell.length_a   1.000
_cell.length_b   1.000
_cell.length_c   1.000
_cell.angle_alpha   90.00
_cell.angle_beta   90.00
_cell.angle_gamma   90.00
#
_symmetry.space_group_name_H-M   'P 1'
#
loop_
_entity.id
_entity.type
_entity.pdbx_description
1 polymer ?
#
loop_
_entity_poly.entity_id
_entity_poly.type
_entity_poly.pdbx_seq_one_letter_code
_entity_poly.pdbx_strand_id
1 'polypeptide(L)' 'GRPRELTEEDIDRAVEAVDNGTCETPEEVWRLLFPFAKSCLIRLRLSQQGLVGFHKQKKPLLTPNHI' A
#
# COMPACT_ATOMS: atom_id res chain seq x y z
N GLY A 1 19.93 16.22 2.72
CA GLY A 1 18.70 16.81 2.17
C GLY A 1 17.55 16.50 3.10
N ARG A 2 16.65 17.45 3.36
CA ARG A 2 15.46 17.21 4.20
C ARG A 2 14.56 16.19 3.47
N PRO A 3 14.01 15.18 4.16
CA PRO A 3 13.05 14.26 3.53
C PRO A 3 11.91 15.09 2.95
N ARG A 4 11.58 14.85 1.68
CA ARG A 4 10.45 15.52 1.03
C ARG A 4 9.17 15.07 1.75
N GLU A 5 8.34 16.04 2.14
CA GLU A 5 7.06 15.74 2.77
C GLU A 5 6.10 15.13 1.74
N LEU A 6 5.29 14.16 2.18
CA LEU A 6 4.23 13.60 1.36
C LEU A 6 3.09 14.61 1.28
N THR A 7 2.71 14.94 0.05
CA THR A 7 1.53 15.76 -0.23
C THR A 7 0.26 14.92 -0.16
N GLU A 8 -0.91 15.56 -0.17
CA GLU A 8 -2.18 14.84 -0.25
C GLU A 8 -2.32 14.08 -1.58
N GLU A 9 -1.86 14.67 -2.70
CA GLU A 9 -1.84 14.00 -4.01
C GLU A 9 -0.99 12.72 -4.01
N ASP A 10 0.13 12.71 -3.28
CA ASP A 10 0.96 11.52 -3.11
C ASP A 10 0.20 10.42 -2.35
N ILE A 11 -0.61 10.80 -1.35
CA ILE A 11 -1.40 9.85 -0.57
C ILE A 11 -2.52 9.28 -1.44
N ASP A 12 -3.20 10.10 -2.25
CA ASP A 12 -4.24 9.63 -3.16
C ASP A 12 -3.70 8.61 -4.17
N ARG A 13 -2.51 8.86 -4.73
CA ARG A 13 -1.81 7.90 -5.59
C ARG A 13 -1.45 6.60 -4.88
N ALA A 14 -1.12 6.68 -3.59
CA ALA A 14 -0.85 5.49 -2.78
C ALA A 14 -2.11 4.65 -2.56
N VAL A 15 -3.24 5.30 -2.27
CA VAL A 15 -4.55 4.66 -2.11
C VAL A 15 -4.96 3.97 -3.41
N GLU A 16 -4.89 4.70 -4.53
CA GLU A 16 -5.23 4.17 -5.86
C GLU A 16 -4.37 2.94 -6.22
N ALA A 17 -3.07 2.98 -5.91
CA ALA A 17 -2.18 1.84 -6.16
C ALA A 17 -2.56 0.60 -5.33
N VAL A 18 -3.08 0.78 -4.11
CA VAL A 18 -3.54 -0.34 -3.29
C VAL A 18 -4.91 -0.85 -3.75
N ASP A 19 -5.83 0.04 -4.10
CA ASP A 19 -7.15 -0.31 -4.61
C ASP A 19 -7.06 -1.09 -5.92
N ASN A 20 -6.19 -0.64 -6.84
CA ASN A 20 -5.89 -1.35 -8.09
C ASN A 20 -5.14 -2.68 -7.87
N GLY A 21 -4.63 -2.94 -6.65
CA GLY A 21 -3.87 -4.15 -6.33
C GLY A 21 -2.43 -4.14 -6.84
N THR A 22 -1.91 -2.98 -7.23
CA THR A 22 -0.50 -2.78 -7.61
C THR A 22 0.42 -2.91 -6.40
N CYS A 23 -0.04 -2.43 -5.23
CA CYS A 23 0.65 -2.59 -3.96
C CYS A 23 -0.25 -3.34 -2.97
N GLU A 24 0.25 -4.43 -2.40
CA GLU A 24 -0.46 -5.23 -1.42
C GLU A 24 -0.08 -4.84 0.02
N THR A 25 1.06 -4.17 0.22
CA THR A 25 1.57 -3.80 1.54
C THR A 25 2.05 -2.34 1.60
N PRO A 26 2.04 -1.71 2.80
CA PRO A 26 2.63 -0.37 2.99
C PRO A 26 4.12 -0.30 2.60
N GLU A 27 4.86 -1.40 2.79
CA GLU A 27 6.26 -1.52 2.39
C GLU A 27 6.44 -1.46 0.87
N GLU A 28 5.53 -2.07 0.10
CA GLU A 28 5.55 -1.99 -1.36
C GLU A 28 5.22 -0.58 -1.85
N VAL A 29 4.23 0.07 -1.25
CA VAL A 29 3.91 1.49 -1.52
C VAL A 29 5.15 2.36 -1.30
N TRP A 30 5.85 2.17 -0.18
CA TRP A 30 7.09 2.89 0.11
C TRP A 30 8.18 2.60 -0.92
N ARG A 31 8.42 1.32 -1.25
CA ARG A 31 9.50 0.91 -2.15
C ARG A 31 9.26 1.35 -3.60
N LEU A 32 8.01 1.26 -4.08
CA LEU A 32 7.67 1.49 -5.48
C LEU A 32 7.35 2.95 -5.79
N LEU A 33 6.63 3.65 -4.89
CA LEU A 33 6.13 4.99 -5.16
C LEU A 33 6.94 6.08 -4.45
N PHE A 34 7.35 5.83 -3.21
CA PHE A 34 7.92 6.87 -2.35
C PHE A 34 9.23 6.44 -1.63
N PRO A 35 10.26 5.94 -2.35
CA PRO A 35 11.50 5.47 -1.72
C PRO A 35 12.28 6.60 -1.03
N PHE A 36 11.99 7.85 -1.40
CA PHE A 36 12.57 9.06 -0.81
C PHE A 36 11.90 9.47 0.53
N ALA A 37 10.70 8.96 0.82
CA ALA A 37 9.98 9.26 2.05
C ALA A 37 10.37 8.28 3.17
N LYS A 38 10.08 8.64 4.42
CA LYS A 38 10.25 7.71 5.55
C LYS A 38 9.13 6.68 5.52
N SER A 39 9.47 5.39 5.57
CA SER A 39 8.49 4.29 5.60
C SER A 39 7.48 4.41 6.76
N CYS A 40 7.91 4.97 7.90
CA CYS A 40 7.04 5.25 9.04
C CYS A 40 5.96 6.31 8.69
N LEU A 41 6.32 7.34 7.91
CA LEU A 41 5.40 8.38 7.49
C LEU A 41 4.34 7.82 6.52
N ILE A 42 4.75 6.95 5.58
CA ILE A 42 3.85 6.25 4.67
C ILE A 42 2.81 5.44 5.45
N ARG A 43 3.28 4.61 6.40
CA ARG A 43 2.38 3.82 7.26
C ARG A 43 1.41 4.68 8.06
N LEU A 44 1.89 5.78 8.64
CA LEU A 44 1.04 6.71 9.38
C LEU A 44 -0.04 7.32 8.48
N ARG A 45 0.34 7.82 7.30
CA ARG A 45 -0.61 8.46 6.37
C ARG A 45 -1.62 7.47 5.81
N LEU A 46 -1.21 6.27 5.43
CA LEU A 46 -2.15 5.22 5.00
C LEU A 46 -3.10 4.83 6.13
N SER A 47 -2.59 4.64 7.35
CA SER A 47 -3.43 4.36 8.52
C SER A 47 -4.48 5.45 8.76
N GLN A 48 -4.13 6.73 8.57
CA GLN A 48 -5.08 7.85 8.64
C GLN A 48 -6.18 7.79 7.58
N GLN A 49 -5.91 7.19 6.42
CA GLN A 49 -6.90 6.92 5.36
C GLN A 49 -7.73 5.64 5.61
N GLY A 50 -7.63 5.03 6.80
CA GLY A 50 -8.35 3.79 7.14
C GLY A 50 -7.68 2.52 6.62
N LEU A 51 -6.48 2.65 6.06
CA LEU A 51 -5.74 1.58 5.41
C LEU A 51 -4.77 0.94 6.40
N VAL A 52 -5.33 0.23 7.39
CA VAL A 52 -4.58 -0.41 8.48
C VAL A 52 -4.39 -1.91 8.18
N GLY A 53 -3.14 -2.35 8.02
CA GLY A 53 -2.79 -3.78 7.97
C GLY A 53 -3.16 -4.50 6.67
N PHE A 54 -2.73 -3.97 5.52
CA PHE A 54 -3.08 -4.59 4.25
C PHE A 54 -2.60 -6.03 4.08
N HIS A 55 -3.58 -6.93 3.98
CA HIS A 55 -3.48 -8.20 3.27
C HIS A 55 -4.74 -8.33 2.41
N LYS A 56 -4.64 -8.06 1.10
CA LYS A 56 -5.61 -8.63 0.14
C LYS A 56 -5.36 -10.14 0.16
N GLN A 57 -6.17 -10.88 0.90
CA GLN A 57 -6.14 -12.33 0.85
C GLN A 57 -6.50 -12.72 -0.59
N LYS A 58 -5.51 -13.06 -1.42
CA LYS A 58 -5.77 -13.73 -2.71
C LYS A 58 -6.58 -14.97 -2.36
N LYS A 59 -7.86 -15.00 -2.76
CA LYS A 59 -8.69 -16.19 -2.55
C LYS A 59 -7.89 -17.39 -3.07
N PRO A 60 -7.64 -18.43 -2.26
CA PRO A 60 -7.03 -19.62 -2.80
C PRO A 60 -7.93 -20.12 -3.93
N LEU A 61 -7.35 -20.33 -5.11
CA LEU A 61 -8.03 -20.98 -6.21
C LEU A 61 -8.49 -22.35 -5.71
N LEU A 62 -9.79 -22.47 -5.40
CA LEU A 62 -10.44 -23.74 -5.15
C LEU A 62 -10.40 -24.51 -6.48
N THR A 63 -9.36 -25.31 -6.69
CA THR A 63 -9.41 -26.33 -7.73
C THR A 63 -10.46 -27.34 -7.30
N PRO A 64 -11.47 -27.66 -8.13
CA PRO A 64 -12.44 -28.68 -7.80
C PRO A 64 -11.70 -30.02 -7.68
N ASN A 65 -11.59 -30.54 -6.46
CA ASN A 65 -11.20 -31.92 -6.22
C ASN A 65 -12.37 -32.80 -6.64
N HIS A 66 -12.26 -33.47 -7.79
CA HIS A 66 -13.07 -34.66 -8.07
C HIS A 66 -12.49 -35.81 -7.25
N ILE A 67 -13.24 -36.29 -6.26
CA ILE A 67 -13.07 -37.60 -5.62
C ILE A 67 -14.42 -38.29 -5.69
#